data_AF-A0A1I6K5U1-F1
#
_entry.id   AF-A0A1I6K5U1-F1
#
_cell.length_a   1.000
_cell.length_b   1.000
_cell.length_c   1.000
_cell.angle_alpha   90.00
_cell.angle_beta   90.00
_cell.angle_gamma   90.00
#
_symmetry.space_group_name_H-M   'P 1'
#
loop_
_entity.id
_entity.type
_entity.pdbx_description
1 polymer ?
#
loop_
_entity_poly.entity_id
_entity_poly.type
_entity_poly.pdbx_seq_one_letter_code
_entity_poly.pdbx_strand_id
1 'polypeptide(L)'
;MIVALSGTKLGPSKLLVGFLLTALILITLMAAWPQVMFKSKERILDVGPEGWSTQIGRKSGSRSWGQVASIESAFGLIAIVSTSGNSILVPERAFSDRAAKEAFLQDAKRWHEAVASR
;
A
#
# COMPACT_ATOMS: atom_id res chain seq x y z
N MET A 1 11.99 -53.97 -23.00
CA MET A 1 13.07 -53.03 -23.39
C MET A 1 13.10 -51.93 -22.33
N ILE A 2 14.00 -52.05 -21.36
CA ILE A 2 14.12 -51.10 -20.23
C ILE A 2 14.99 -49.94 -20.70
N VAL A 3 14.43 -48.73 -20.74
CA VAL A 3 15.17 -47.50 -21.06
C VAL A 3 16.12 -47.21 -19.89
N ALA A 4 17.41 -47.43 -20.13
CA ALA A 4 18.46 -47.06 -19.18
C ALA A 4 18.57 -45.53 -19.13
N LEU A 5 18.14 -44.93 -18.02
CA LEU A 5 18.46 -43.54 -17.68
C LEU A 5 19.97 -43.45 -17.46
N SER A 6 20.69 -42.96 -18.48
CA SER A 6 22.12 -42.71 -18.39
C SER A 6 22.40 -41.62 -17.36
N GLY A 7 22.82 -42.03 -16.16
CA GLY A 7 23.33 -41.15 -15.12
C GLY A 7 24.61 -40.48 -15.58
N THR A 8 24.51 -39.26 -16.12
CA THR A 8 25.68 -38.42 -16.38
C THR A 8 26.23 -37.96 -15.03
N LYS A 9 27.44 -38.41 -14.68
CA LYS A 9 28.17 -37.89 -13.51
C LYS A 9 28.51 -36.42 -13.79
N LEU A 10 27.73 -35.48 -13.25
CA LEU A 10 28.07 -34.07 -13.33
C LEU A 10 29.37 -33.83 -12.54
N GLY A 11 30.42 -33.39 -13.23
CA GLY A 11 31.66 -32.97 -12.57
C GLY A 11 31.44 -31.73 -11.69
N PRO A 12 32.25 -31.52 -10.65
CA PRO A 12 32.09 -30.43 -9.68
C PRO A 12 32.11 -29.03 -10.33
N SER A 13 32.87 -28.86 -11.42
CA SER A 13 32.88 -27.63 -12.21
C SER A 13 31.53 -27.34 -12.89
N LYS A 14 30.85 -28.36 -13.42
CA LYS A 14 29.52 -28.21 -14.02
C LYS A 14 28.46 -27.88 -12.96
N LEU A 15 28.59 -28.46 -11.76
CA LEU A 15 27.73 -28.14 -10.63
C LEU A 15 27.93 -26.70 -10.15
N LEU A 16 29.18 -26.24 -10.04
CA LEU A 16 29.51 -24.87 -9.63
C LEU A 16 28.99 -23.84 -10.65
N VAL A 17 29.20 -24.07 -11.95
CA VAL A 17 28.68 -23.19 -13.01
C VAL A 17 27.16 -23.14 -12.98
N GLY A 18 26.50 -24.30 -12.86
CA GLY A 18 25.04 -24.38 -12.75
C GLY A 18 24.51 -23.62 -11.53
N PHE A 19 25.18 -23.75 -10.38
CA PHE A 19 24.84 -23.02 -9.16
C PHE A 19 24.98 -21.51 -9.35
N LEU A 20 26.11 -21.03 -9.88
CA LEU A 20 26.37 -19.61 -10.10
C LEU A 20 25.37 -18.98 -11.08
N LEU A 21 25.05 -19.67 -12.18
CA LEU A 21 24.05 -19.20 -13.14
C LEU A 21 22.65 -19.12 -12.51
N THR A 22 22.27 -20.15 -11.76
CA THR A 22 20.96 -20.19 -11.08
C THR A 22 20.86 -19.07 -10.04
N ALA A 23 21.91 -18.87 -9.23
CA ALA A 23 21.96 -17.80 -8.25
C ALA A 23 21.86 -16.42 -8.91
N LEU A 24 22.60 -16.19 -10.00
CA LEU A 24 22.56 -14.94 -10.75
C LEU A 24 21.16 -14.66 -11.33
N ILE A 25 20.52 -15.68 -11.91
CA ILE A 25 19.16 -15.56 -12.44
C ILE A 25 18.18 -15.21 -11.31
N LEU A 26 18.23 -15.90 -10.18
CA LEU A 26 17.34 -15.63 -9.05
C LEU A 26 17.53 -14.21 -8.50
N ILE A 27 18.77 -13.77 -8.30
CA ILE A 27 19.08 -12.41 -7.84
C ILE A 27 18.52 -11.38 -8.83
N THR A 28 18.73 -11.61 -10.13
CA THR A 28 18.24 -10.70 -11.18
C THR A 28 16.71 -10.65 -11.20
N LEU A 29 16.03 -11.79 -11.08
CA LEU A 29 14.57 -11.84 -11.03
C LEU A 29 14.03 -11.17 -9.77
N MET A 30 14.66 -11.37 -8.61
CA MET A 30 14.24 -10.73 -7.36
C MET A 30 14.44 -9.21 -7.40
N ALA A 31 15.49 -8.72 -8.06
CA ALA A 31 15.73 -7.29 -8.24
C ALA A 31 14.76 -6.67 -9.28
N ALA A 32 14.49 -7.40 -10.37
CA ALA A 32 13.60 -6.93 -11.44
C ALA A 32 12.12 -6.96 -11.04
N TRP A 33 11.71 -7.90 -10.19
CA TRP A 33 10.31 -8.09 -9.79
C TRP A 33 9.66 -6.82 -9.20
N PRO A 34 10.24 -6.12 -8.20
CA PRO A 34 9.67 -4.88 -7.69
C PRO A 34 9.59 -3.78 -8.74
N GLN A 35 10.54 -3.71 -9.68
CA GLN A 35 10.54 -2.71 -10.74
C GLN A 35 9.36 -2.92 -11.70
N VAL A 36 9.08 -4.18 -12.07
CA VAL A 36 7.93 -4.53 -12.94
C VAL A 36 6.60 -4.40 -12.20
N MET A 37 6.58 -4.73 -10.90
CA MET A 37 5.37 -4.66 -10.08
C MET A 37 5.07 -3.26 -9.52
N PHE A 38 5.98 -2.29 -9.72
CA PHE A 38 5.76 -0.91 -9.30
C PHE A 38 4.64 -0.28 -10.12
N LYS A 39 3.42 -0.40 -9.61
CA LYS A 39 2.22 0.17 -10.22
C LYS A 39 1.88 1.44 -9.46
N SER A 40 2.21 2.60 -10.03
CA SER A 40 1.76 3.91 -9.52
C SER A 40 0.26 4.05 -9.77
N LYS A 41 -0.54 3.30 -9.02
CA LYS A 41 -1.98 3.46 -9.06
C LYS A 41 -2.32 4.73 -8.32
N GLU A 42 -3.07 5.59 -8.99
CA GLU A 42 -3.71 6.73 -8.38
C GLU A 42 -4.52 6.26 -7.17
N ARG A 43 -4.36 6.98 -6.06
CA ARG A 43 -5.12 6.74 -4.84
C ARG A 43 -6.14 7.86 -4.72
N ILE A 44 -7.41 7.50 -4.79
CA ILE A 44 -8.51 8.43 -4.62
C ILE A 44 -8.99 8.27 -3.17
N LEU A 45 -9.26 9.39 -2.51
CA LEU A 45 -9.86 9.46 -1.19
C LEU A 45 -11.02 10.44 -1.27
N ASP A 46 -12.23 9.90 -1.17
CA ASP A 46 -13.46 10.67 -1.08
C ASP A 46 -13.86 10.77 0.39
N VAL A 47 -14.15 11.99 0.85
CA VAL A 47 -14.51 12.25 2.24
C VAL A 47 -15.78 13.10 2.26
N GLY A 48 -16.76 12.65 3.03
CA GLY A 48 -18.08 13.26 3.09
C GLY A 48 -18.75 13.09 4.46
N PRO A 49 -19.99 13.60 4.63
CA PRO A 49 -20.71 13.55 5.89
C PRO A 49 -20.95 12.13 6.43
N GLU A 50 -21.04 11.13 5.57
CA GLU A 50 -21.25 9.72 5.91
C GLU A 50 -19.98 9.00 6.36
N GLY A 51 -18.80 9.54 6.02
CA GLY A 51 -17.51 8.93 6.30
C GLY A 51 -16.49 9.20 5.21
N TRP A 52 -15.63 8.21 4.96
CA TRP A 52 -14.67 8.26 3.87
C TRP A 52 -14.65 6.96 3.08
N SER A 53 -14.25 7.05 1.83
CA SER A 53 -13.96 5.92 0.96
C SER A 53 -12.67 6.14 0.19
N THR A 54 -11.92 5.07 -0.07
CA THR A 54 -10.68 5.12 -0.83
C THR A 54 -10.65 4.05 -1.90
N GLN A 55 -9.98 4.36 -3.01
CA GLN A 55 -9.74 3.44 -4.10
C GLN A 55 -8.27 3.47 -4.54
N ILE A 56 -7.68 2.29 -4.69
CA ILE A 56 -6.32 2.07 -5.19
C ILE A 56 -6.37 1.01 -6.29
N GLY A 57 -6.63 1.46 -7.52
CA GLY A 57 -6.92 0.58 -8.65
C GLY A 57 -8.21 -0.22 -8.46
N ARG A 58 -8.08 -1.55 -8.29
CA ARG A 58 -9.21 -2.47 -8.11
C ARG A 58 -9.54 -2.72 -6.64
N LYS A 59 -8.75 -2.17 -5.71
CA LYS A 59 -8.98 -2.29 -4.27
C LYS A 59 -9.75 -1.05 -3.82
N SER A 60 -10.77 -1.23 -3.01
CA SER A 60 -11.52 -0.16 -2.37
C SER A 60 -11.68 -0.44 -0.87
N GLY A 61 -11.95 0.60 -0.09
CA GLY A 61 -12.29 0.50 1.31
C GLY A 61 -13.07 1.73 1.77
N SER A 62 -13.92 1.58 2.78
CA SER A 62 -14.69 2.67 3.35
C SER A 62 -14.90 2.50 4.85
N ARG A 63 -15.12 3.63 5.53
CA ARG A 63 -15.47 3.70 6.95
C ARG A 63 -16.42 4.84 7.21
N SER A 64 -17.36 4.63 8.13
CA SER A 64 -18.17 5.72 8.68
C SER A 64 -17.40 6.46 9.79
N TRP A 65 -17.83 7.68 10.10
CA TRP A 65 -17.22 8.47 11.17
C TRP A 65 -17.29 7.81 12.55
N GLY A 66 -18.33 7.01 12.82
CA GLY A 66 -18.42 6.22 14.07
C GLY A 66 -17.35 5.12 14.21
N GLN A 67 -16.65 4.79 13.11
CA GLN A 67 -15.53 3.84 13.10
C GLN A 67 -14.17 4.55 13.12
N VAL A 68 -14.16 5.88 13.22
CA VAL A 68 -12.97 6.71 13.34
C VAL A 68 -12.74 7.01 14.83
N ALA A 69 -11.54 6.70 15.30
CA ALA A 69 -11.13 6.95 16.68
C ALA A 69 -10.62 8.38 16.86
N SER A 70 -9.75 8.86 15.95
CA SER A 70 -9.20 10.22 16.03
C SER A 70 -8.85 10.78 14.65
N ILE A 71 -8.81 12.11 14.57
CA ILE A 71 -8.33 12.88 13.42
C ILE A 71 -7.26 13.85 13.91
N GLU A 72 -6.03 13.66 13.44
CA GLU A 72 -4.86 14.40 13.91
C GLU A 72 -4.15 15.08 12.74
N SER A 73 -3.56 16.25 12.98
CA SER A 73 -2.64 16.87 12.01
C SER A 73 -1.30 17.12 12.67
N ALA A 74 -0.25 16.56 12.07
CA ALA A 74 1.13 16.68 12.51
C ALA A 74 2.05 16.63 11.30
N PHE A 75 3.25 17.25 11.36
CA PHE A 75 4.29 17.11 10.32
C PHE A 75 3.83 17.28 8.86
N GLY A 76 2.88 18.19 8.60
CA GLY A 76 2.37 18.43 7.25
C GLY A 76 1.35 17.41 6.74
N LEU A 77 1.02 16.36 7.51
CA LEU A 77 0.03 15.35 7.14
C LEU A 77 -1.23 15.42 8.03
N ILE A 78 -2.32 14.84 7.53
CA ILE A 78 -3.53 14.56 8.31
C ILE A 78 -3.65 13.05 8.45
N ALA A 79 -3.77 12.58 9.70
CA ALA A 79 -3.98 11.17 10.02
C ALA A 79 -5.44 10.96 10.46
N ILE A 80 -6.13 10.06 9.77
CA ILE A 80 -7.47 9.58 10.14
C ILE A 80 -7.29 8.17 10.69
N VAL A 81 -7.43 8.02 12.00
CA VAL A 81 -7.18 6.75 12.72
C VAL A 81 -8.49 6.06 12.97
N SER A 82 -8.63 4.82 12.51
CA SER A 82 -9.81 3.99 12.78
C SER A 82 -9.74 3.32 14.16
N THR A 83 -10.88 2.92 14.69
CA THR A 83 -10.97 2.14 15.93
C THR A 83 -10.25 0.78 15.85
N SER A 84 -10.01 0.27 14.62
CA SER A 84 -9.22 -0.95 14.39
C SER A 84 -7.70 -0.75 14.48
N GLY A 85 -7.22 0.48 14.67
CA GLY A 85 -5.80 0.84 14.65
C GLY A 85 -5.22 1.10 13.26
N ASN A 86 -5.96 0.81 12.18
CA ASN A 86 -5.57 1.22 10.83
C ASN A 86 -5.73 2.72 10.64
N SER A 87 -4.85 3.35 9.87
CA SER A 87 -4.90 4.79 9.60
C SER A 87 -4.76 5.13 8.13
N ILE A 88 -5.44 6.20 7.71
CA ILE A 88 -5.21 6.86 6.43
C ILE A 88 -4.38 8.10 6.68
N LEU A 89 -3.28 8.21 5.94
CA LEU A 89 -2.40 9.37 5.97
C LEU A 89 -2.63 10.18 4.70
N VAL A 90 -3.11 11.41 4.86
CA VAL A 90 -3.33 12.37 3.78
C VAL A 90 -2.16 13.35 3.77
N PRO A 91 -1.24 13.26 2.80
CA PRO A 91 -0.07 14.13 2.74
C PRO A 91 -0.45 15.52 2.20
N GLU A 92 0.39 16.52 2.46
CA GLU A 92 0.19 17.90 1.99
C GLU A 92 -0.02 18.01 0.47
N ARG A 93 0.71 17.20 -0.31
CA ARG A 93 0.58 17.15 -1.78
C ARG A 93 -0.79 16.70 -2.30
N ALA A 94 -1.66 16.18 -1.43
CA ALA A 94 -3.03 15.80 -1.82
C ALA A 94 -3.96 17.02 -1.93
N PHE A 95 -3.52 18.18 -1.43
CA PHE A 95 -4.30 19.43 -1.45
C PHE A 95 -3.70 20.39 -2.47
N SER A 96 -4.56 21.20 -3.10
CA SER A 96 -4.14 22.28 -4.00
C SER A 96 -3.34 23.37 -3.28
N ASP A 97 -3.74 23.66 -2.05
CA ASP A 97 -3.18 24.70 -1.20
C ASP A 97 -3.49 24.43 0.29
N ARG A 98 -2.96 25.31 1.15
CA ARG A 98 -3.14 25.22 2.60
C ARG A 98 -4.58 25.47 3.05
N ALA A 99 -5.35 26.29 2.34
CA ALA A 99 -6.73 26.59 2.70
C ALA A 99 -7.63 25.37 2.45
N ALA A 100 -7.43 24.67 1.35
CA ALA A 100 -8.12 23.41 1.05
C ALA A 100 -7.83 22.33 2.12
N LYS A 101 -6.57 22.24 2.57
CA LYS A 101 -6.19 21.34 3.67
C LYS A 101 -6.89 21.68 4.98
N GLU A 102 -6.95 22.96 5.33
CA GLU A 102 -7.59 23.42 6.57
C GLU A 102 -9.10 23.20 6.52
N ALA A 103 -9.75 23.52 5.40
CA ALA A 103 -11.18 23.26 5.18
C ALA A 103 -11.50 21.77 5.32
N PHE A 104 -10.70 20.91 4.69
CA PHE A 104 -10.82 19.46 4.82
C PHE A 104 -10.73 19.00 6.28
N LEU A 105 -9.74 19.50 7.03
CA LEU A 105 -9.56 19.13 8.44
C LEU A 105 -10.75 19.56 9.30
N GLN A 106 -11.26 20.78 9.08
CA GLN A 106 -12.40 21.32 9.80
C GLN A 106 -13.67 20.53 9.51
N ASP A 107 -13.95 20.24 8.23
CA ASP A 107 -15.13 19.45 7.84
C ASP A 107 -15.08 18.03 8.42
N ALA A 108 -13.93 17.36 8.31
CA ALA A 108 -13.74 16.01 8.84
C ALA A 108 -13.92 15.95 10.36
N LYS A 109 -13.35 16.92 11.10
CA LYS A 109 -13.55 17.04 12.56
C LYS A 109 -15.02 17.28 12.91
N ARG A 110 -15.67 18.22 12.22
CA ARG A 110 -17.10 18.51 12.44
C ARG A 110 -17.98 17.28 12.26
N TRP A 111 -17.75 16.49 11.21
CA TRP A 111 -18.52 15.27 10.97
C TRP A 111 -18.22 14.17 11.99
N HIS A 112 -16.96 14.03 12.42
CA HIS A 112 -16.57 13.08 13.46
C HIS A 112 -17.22 13.42 14.81
N GLU A 113 -17.13 14.68 15.23
CA GLU A 113 -17.73 15.17 16.48
C GLU A 113 -19.25 15.02 16.49
N ALA A 114 -19.93 15.28 15.37
CA ALA A 114 -21.38 15.14 15.25
C ALA A 114 -21.90 13.70 15.45
N VAL A 115 -21.04 12.70 15.24
CA VAL A 115 -21.35 11.29 15.51
C VAL A 115 -20.92 10.88 16.91
N ALA A 116 -19.80 11.43 17.42
CA ALA A 116 -19.34 11.17 18.78
C ALA A 116 -20.27 11.74 19.86
N SER A 117 -21.05 12.77 19.54
CA SER A 117 -22.04 13.38 20.45
C SER A 117 -23.40 12.66 20.49
N ARG A 118 -23.55 11.51 19.80
CA ARG A 118 -24.76 10.69 19.81
C ARG A 118 -24.57 9.45 20.67
#